data_AF-A0A7V0I7U4-F1
#
_entry.id   AF-A0A7V0I7U4-F1
#
_cell.length_a   1.000
_cell.length_b   1.000
_cell.length_c   1.000
_cell.angle_alpha   90.00
_cell.angle_beta   90.00
_cell.angle_gamma   90.00
#
_symmetry.space_group_name_H-M   'P 1'
#
loop_
_entity.id
_entity.type
_entity.pdbx_description
1 polymer ?
#
loop_
_entity_poly.entity_id
_entity_poly.type
_entity_poly.pdbx_seq_one_letter_code
_entity_poly.pdbx_strand_id
1 'polypeptide(L)'
;MLDVRKVPRCMSTQHPDNVQTPFFADQPVLQGEDEIKEAFYAFSHLGCTEQMWDYEGKEVDPFVVKKLLTRYEGFFREHRLGEDVFLTLRVPNPRVERAEGKVLLETLESIPRSCDAARLFYGDDAPVPIFEVILPMTTSAGELNRVYHYYREFIGGKGKQRCFDVTVAEWVGDFRPERINVIPLIEDRDHLLQADGIVAEYLRDKDVPYQRVFLARSDPALNYGQASAVLLVKIALMRLERLERKLGVPIFPILGVGSAPFRGNFSPPKAEEVIREYPSVQTYTVQSAFKYDYTEGEVREAIALLNSTPRGRALEVDETKCLELVRKISSR
;
A
#
# COMPACT_ATOMS: atom_id res chain seq x y z
N MET A 1 -12.89 3.09 11.43
CA MET A 1 -12.78 2.29 10.19
C MET A 1 -12.97 3.25 9.04
N LEU A 2 -12.12 3.15 8.01
CA LEU A 2 -12.23 3.96 6.80
C LEU A 2 -13.65 3.86 6.22
N ASP A 3 -14.27 4.99 5.89
CA ASP A 3 -15.44 4.97 5.00
C ASP A 3 -14.98 4.38 3.67
N VAL A 4 -15.69 3.37 3.17
CA VAL A 4 -15.43 2.71 1.88
C VAL A 4 -15.30 3.74 0.75
N ARG A 5 -15.97 4.89 0.87
CA ARG A 5 -15.91 6.02 -0.06
C ARG A 5 -14.59 6.81 -0.05
N LYS A 6 -13.73 6.60 0.95
CA LYS A 6 -12.44 7.30 1.12
C LYS A 6 -11.21 6.45 0.79
N VAL A 7 -11.37 5.25 0.22
CA VAL A 7 -10.20 4.45 -0.21
C VAL A 7 -9.44 5.18 -1.33
N PRO A 8 -8.13 5.46 -1.19
CA PRO A 8 -7.37 6.32 -2.10
C PRO A 8 -7.34 5.83 -3.55
N ARG A 9 -7.31 6.78 -4.50
CA ARG A 9 -7.06 6.49 -5.93
C ARG A 9 -5.59 6.52 -6.30
N CYS A 10 -4.79 7.24 -5.54
CA CYS A 10 -3.39 7.50 -5.79
C CYS A 10 -2.57 7.25 -4.52
N MET A 11 -1.54 6.41 -4.65
CA MET A 11 -0.57 6.09 -3.59
C MET A 11 0.83 6.49 -4.04
N SER A 12 1.39 7.55 -3.45
CA SER A 12 2.82 7.86 -3.59
C SER A 12 3.64 6.75 -2.96
N THR A 13 4.75 6.39 -3.60
CA THR A 13 5.67 5.34 -3.13
C THR A 13 7.13 5.81 -3.18
N GLN A 14 8.02 5.06 -2.53
CA GLN A 14 9.44 5.40 -2.34
C GLN A 14 10.35 4.51 -3.20
N HIS A 15 9.89 4.17 -4.40
CA HIS A 15 10.69 3.40 -5.36
C HIS A 15 11.85 4.25 -5.87
N PRO A 16 13.08 3.73 -5.93
CA PRO A 16 14.23 4.50 -6.41
C PRO A 16 14.34 4.45 -7.95
N ASP A 17 13.27 4.86 -8.65
CA ASP A 17 13.19 4.77 -10.12
C ASP A 17 13.34 6.09 -10.87
N ASN A 18 13.45 7.21 -10.15
CA ASN A 18 13.71 8.54 -10.72
C ASN A 18 15.13 8.69 -11.25
N VAL A 19 15.28 9.49 -12.31
CA VAL A 19 16.58 9.92 -12.85
C VAL A 19 17.02 11.22 -12.20
N GLN A 20 16.09 12.18 -12.05
CA GLN A 20 16.38 13.47 -11.45
C GLN A 20 16.35 13.37 -9.92
N THR A 21 17.37 13.93 -9.27
CA THR A 21 17.34 14.13 -7.81
C THR A 21 16.19 15.07 -7.46
N PRO A 22 15.30 14.70 -6.52
CA PRO A 22 14.23 15.58 -6.08
C PRO A 22 14.80 16.89 -5.52
N PHE A 23 14.16 18.02 -5.81
CA PHE A 23 14.67 19.36 -5.46
C PHE A 23 14.87 19.61 -3.95
N PHE A 24 14.29 18.77 -3.10
CA PHE A 24 14.37 18.85 -1.63
C PHE A 24 15.38 17.88 -1.01
N ALA A 25 16.10 17.12 -1.84
CA ALA A 25 17.06 16.10 -1.45
C ALA A 25 18.45 16.36 -2.06
N ASP A 26 19.49 15.92 -1.35
CA ASP A 26 20.88 16.07 -1.81
C ASP A 26 21.35 14.90 -2.69
N GLN A 27 20.65 13.76 -2.62
CA GLN A 27 21.00 12.52 -3.31
C GLN A 27 19.77 11.91 -4.03
N PRO A 28 19.96 11.16 -5.13
CA PRO A 28 18.85 10.53 -5.86
C PRO A 28 18.08 9.49 -5.01
N VAL A 29 18.78 8.80 -4.10
CA VAL A 29 18.18 7.83 -3.19
C VAL A 29 17.78 8.56 -1.91
N LEU A 30 16.47 8.65 -1.68
CA LEU A 30 15.89 9.31 -0.51
C LEU A 30 16.03 8.43 0.74
N GLN A 31 16.46 9.03 1.84
CA GLN A 31 16.57 8.37 3.14
C GLN A 31 16.29 9.35 4.28
N GLY A 32 15.72 8.84 5.38
CA GLY A 32 15.59 9.58 6.63
C GLY A 32 14.74 10.83 6.49
N GLU A 33 15.33 12.01 6.66
CA GLU A 33 14.58 13.27 6.65
C GLU A 33 14.03 13.65 5.27
N ASP A 34 14.67 13.19 4.19
CA ASP A 34 14.19 13.48 2.84
C ASP A 34 12.91 12.71 2.52
N GLU A 35 12.72 11.52 3.10
CA GLU A 35 11.49 10.75 2.97
C GLU A 35 10.30 11.44 3.68
N ILE A 36 10.56 12.12 4.79
CA ILE A 36 9.54 12.92 5.50
C ILE A 36 9.12 14.12 4.65
N LYS A 37 10.08 14.81 4.01
CA LYS A 37 9.79 15.90 3.07
C LYS A 37 9.04 15.39 1.85
N GLU A 38 9.42 14.23 1.32
CA GLU A 38 8.75 13.57 0.20
C GLU A 38 7.29 13.29 0.51
N ALA A 39 7.00 12.65 1.64
CA ALA A 39 5.63 12.34 2.04
C ALA A 39 4.79 13.62 2.16
N PHE A 40 5.35 14.66 2.79
CA PHE A 40 4.67 15.96 2.87
C PHE A 40 4.45 16.58 1.48
N TYR A 41 5.46 16.58 0.59
CA TYR A 41 5.35 17.12 -0.77
C TYR A 41 4.29 16.38 -1.59
N ALA A 42 4.25 15.05 -1.49
CA ALA A 42 3.26 14.21 -2.16
C ALA A 42 1.83 14.58 -1.74
N PHE A 43 1.59 14.78 -0.44
CA PHE A 43 0.27 15.19 0.06
C PHE A 43 -0.07 16.63 -0.33
N SER A 44 0.82 17.58 -0.01
CA SER A 44 0.50 19.01 -0.02
C SER A 44 0.60 19.68 -1.38
N HIS A 45 1.49 19.23 -2.25
CA HIS A 45 1.75 19.86 -3.55
C HIS A 45 1.23 19.01 -4.70
N LEU A 46 1.50 17.70 -4.67
CA LEU A 46 1.13 16.80 -5.76
C LEU A 46 -0.33 16.33 -5.70
N GLY A 47 -0.95 16.34 -4.50
CA GLY A 47 -2.33 15.90 -4.30
C GLY A 47 -2.49 14.38 -4.21
N CYS A 48 -1.42 13.64 -3.90
CA CYS A 48 -1.53 12.23 -3.52
C CYS A 48 -2.38 12.13 -2.25
N THR A 49 -3.21 11.10 -2.14
CA THR A 49 -4.05 10.87 -0.96
C THR A 49 -3.52 9.76 -0.07
N GLU A 50 -2.49 9.05 -0.51
CA GLU A 50 -1.83 8.01 0.26
C GLU A 50 -0.32 8.04 0.03
N GLN A 51 0.45 7.75 1.08
CA GLN A 51 1.88 7.49 1.02
C GLN A 51 2.13 6.06 1.51
N MET A 52 2.78 5.25 0.68
CA MET A 52 3.38 4.00 1.11
C MET A 52 4.72 4.28 1.77
N TRP A 53 4.92 3.75 2.97
CA TRP A 53 6.16 3.91 3.73
C TRP A 53 6.90 2.56 3.79
N ASP A 54 8.07 2.50 3.17
CA ASP A 54 8.71 1.27 2.71
C ASP A 54 9.80 0.77 3.66
N TYR A 55 9.42 -0.09 4.62
CA TYR A 55 10.35 -0.75 5.56
C TYR A 55 11.06 -1.98 4.96
N GLU A 56 10.67 -2.44 3.77
CA GLU A 56 11.33 -3.55 3.10
C GLU A 56 12.73 -3.13 2.63
N GLY A 57 13.77 -3.88 3.01
CA GLY A 57 15.14 -3.66 2.55
C GLY A 57 15.77 -2.29 2.90
N LYS A 58 15.22 -1.53 3.87
CA LYS A 58 15.68 -0.18 4.22
C LYS A 58 15.73 0.06 5.74
N GLU A 59 16.70 0.86 6.17
CA GLU A 59 16.73 1.42 7.53
C GLU A 59 15.83 2.67 7.59
N VAL A 60 14.61 2.49 8.09
CA VAL A 60 13.55 3.50 7.99
C VAL A 60 13.30 4.19 9.32
N ASP A 61 12.92 5.47 9.24
CA ASP A 61 12.53 6.26 10.40
C ASP A 61 11.19 5.78 11.01
N PRO A 62 11.18 5.28 12.26
CA PRO A 62 9.94 4.82 12.86
C PRO A 62 9.02 5.98 13.27
N PHE A 63 9.51 7.21 13.40
CA PHE A 63 8.78 8.38 13.90
C PHE A 63 8.06 9.20 12.82
N VAL A 64 7.83 8.65 11.62
CA VAL A 64 7.20 9.33 10.48
C VAL A 64 5.93 10.11 10.84
N VAL A 65 4.97 9.50 11.55
CA VAL A 65 3.71 10.19 11.93
C VAL A 65 3.99 11.40 12.83
N LYS A 66 4.82 11.25 13.86
CA LYS A 66 5.18 12.35 14.76
C LYS A 66 5.86 13.48 13.99
N LYS A 67 6.82 13.16 13.12
CA LYS A 67 7.56 14.15 12.33
C LYS A 67 6.66 14.89 11.35
N LEU A 68 5.79 14.19 10.62
CA LEU A 68 4.81 14.80 9.73
C LEU A 68 3.89 15.78 10.46
N LEU A 69 3.27 15.33 11.56
CA LEU A 69 2.29 16.14 12.29
C LEU A 69 2.92 17.38 12.92
N THR A 70 4.09 17.25 13.57
CA THR A 70 4.76 18.36 14.27
C THR A 70 5.47 19.36 13.36
N ARG A 71 5.95 18.94 12.19
CA ARG A 71 6.68 19.85 11.28
C ARG A 71 5.77 20.58 10.32
N TYR A 72 4.66 19.97 9.95
CA TYR A 72 3.73 20.49 8.96
C TYR A 72 2.34 20.68 9.56
N GLU A 73 2.29 21.26 10.76
CA GLU A 73 1.07 21.33 11.57
C GLU A 73 -0.09 21.97 10.80
N GLY A 74 0.15 23.09 10.12
CA GLY A 74 -0.88 23.82 9.38
C GLY A 74 -1.60 22.95 8.35
N PHE A 75 -0.86 22.17 7.56
CA PHE A 75 -1.44 21.26 6.58
C PHE A 75 -2.25 20.14 7.23
N PHE A 76 -1.70 19.49 8.25
CA PHE A 76 -2.32 18.34 8.89
C PHE A 76 -3.49 18.69 9.80
N ARG A 77 -3.63 19.95 10.22
CA ARG A 77 -4.85 20.46 10.88
C ARG A 77 -6.04 20.52 9.90
N GLU A 78 -5.77 20.78 8.63
CA GLU A 78 -6.79 20.85 7.57
C GLU A 78 -7.03 19.50 6.88
N HIS A 79 -6.00 18.66 6.80
CA HIS A 79 -6.02 17.35 6.14
C HIS A 79 -5.59 16.27 7.14
N ARG A 80 -6.55 15.63 7.80
CA ARG A 80 -6.26 14.74 8.94
C ARG A 80 -5.66 13.42 8.47
N LEU A 81 -4.49 13.05 9.01
CA LEU A 81 -3.84 11.78 8.69
C LEU A 81 -4.63 10.58 9.26
N GLY A 82 -4.99 9.63 8.41
CA GLY A 82 -5.86 8.50 8.74
C GLY A 82 -7.34 8.73 8.43
N GLU A 83 -7.70 9.93 7.95
CA GLU A 83 -9.07 10.28 7.56
C GLU A 83 -9.16 10.93 6.18
N ASP A 84 -8.29 11.89 5.85
CA ASP A 84 -8.28 12.61 4.56
C ASP A 84 -7.09 12.22 3.70
N VAL A 85 -5.95 11.96 4.33
CA VAL A 85 -4.75 11.40 3.72
C VAL A 85 -4.28 10.18 4.50
N PHE A 86 -3.61 9.24 3.86
CA PHE A 86 -3.32 7.92 4.44
C PHE A 86 -1.84 7.58 4.40
N LEU A 87 -1.39 6.88 5.44
CA LEU A 87 -0.04 6.30 5.52
C LEU A 87 -0.16 4.79 5.66
N THR A 88 0.43 4.06 4.72
CA THR A 88 0.35 2.59 4.67
C THR A 88 1.76 2.01 4.69
N LEU A 89 2.06 1.17 5.67
CA LEU A 89 3.41 0.62 5.83
C LEU A 89 3.59 -0.60 4.94
N ARG A 90 4.62 -0.63 4.10
CA ARG A 90 5.09 -1.86 3.46
C ARG A 90 6.13 -2.49 4.38
N VAL A 91 5.75 -3.61 5.01
CA VAL A 91 6.55 -4.29 6.03
C VAL A 91 7.43 -5.37 5.40
N PRO A 92 8.56 -5.77 6.01
CA PRO A 92 9.36 -6.88 5.48
C PRO A 92 8.61 -8.21 5.58
N ASN A 93 8.87 -9.12 4.65
CA ASN A 93 8.31 -10.48 4.71
C ASN A 93 9.32 -11.45 5.35
N PRO A 94 9.10 -11.91 6.59
CA PRO A 94 10.07 -12.75 7.33
C PRO A 94 10.35 -14.11 6.66
N ARG A 95 9.48 -14.56 5.75
CA ARG A 95 9.71 -15.78 4.96
C ARG A 95 10.86 -15.60 3.97
N VAL A 96 10.98 -14.41 3.38
CA VAL A 96 11.96 -14.08 2.35
C VAL A 96 13.15 -13.34 2.96
N GLU A 97 12.89 -12.29 3.72
CA GLU A 97 13.87 -11.45 4.39
C GLU A 97 14.12 -11.93 5.82
N ARG A 98 14.74 -13.10 5.96
CA ARG A 98 14.92 -13.73 7.29
C ARG A 98 15.72 -12.87 8.28
N ALA A 99 16.65 -12.06 7.79
CA ALA A 99 17.43 -11.13 8.62
C ALA A 99 16.56 -10.01 9.21
N GLU A 100 15.57 -9.54 8.44
CA GLU A 100 14.66 -8.43 8.80
C GLU A 100 13.39 -8.91 9.50
N GLY A 101 13.29 -10.18 9.86
CA GLY A 101 12.07 -10.73 10.46
C GLY A 101 11.68 -10.07 11.80
N LYS A 102 12.66 -9.50 12.52
CA LYS A 102 12.40 -8.70 13.74
C LYS A 102 11.98 -7.28 13.43
N VAL A 103 12.45 -6.72 12.32
CA VAL A 103 12.03 -5.40 11.83
C VAL A 103 10.52 -5.41 11.57
N LEU A 104 9.94 -6.50 11.03
CA LEU A 104 8.47 -6.64 10.95
C LEU A 104 7.80 -6.35 12.31
N LEU A 105 8.30 -6.95 13.39
CA LEU A 105 7.70 -6.81 14.71
C LEU A 105 7.87 -5.36 15.20
N GLU A 106 9.06 -4.78 15.06
CA GLU A 106 9.35 -3.39 15.42
C GLU A 106 8.47 -2.39 14.65
N THR A 107 8.30 -2.61 13.35
CA THR A 107 7.41 -1.80 12.50
C THR A 107 5.97 -1.88 12.97
N LEU A 108 5.45 -3.08 13.28
CA LEU A 108 4.09 -3.24 13.78
C LEU A 108 3.91 -2.59 15.18
N GLU A 109 4.91 -2.71 16.05
CA GLU A 109 4.94 -2.08 17.39
C GLU A 109 5.00 -0.55 17.34
N SER A 110 5.40 0.02 16.20
CA SER A 110 5.41 1.48 16.00
C SER A 110 4.02 2.08 15.82
N ILE A 111 3.01 1.26 15.47
CA ILE A 111 1.65 1.73 15.15
C ILE A 111 0.93 2.33 16.37
N PRO A 112 0.91 1.70 17.58
CA PRO A 112 0.38 2.32 18.79
C PRO A 112 1.00 3.67 19.12
N ARG A 113 2.34 3.77 19.06
CA ARG A 113 3.03 5.04 19.27
C ARG A 113 2.62 6.10 18.25
N SER A 114 2.36 5.70 17.00
CA SER A 114 1.85 6.62 15.98
C SER A 114 0.45 7.13 16.32
N CYS A 115 -0.42 6.28 16.89
CA CYS A 115 -1.72 6.70 17.41
C CYS A 115 -1.59 7.68 18.59
N ASP A 116 -0.64 7.47 19.50
CA ASP A 116 -0.39 8.40 20.61
C ASP A 116 0.07 9.76 20.10
N ALA A 117 0.95 9.78 19.09
CA ALA A 117 1.37 11.02 18.44
C ALA A 117 0.20 11.76 17.76
N ALA A 118 -0.70 11.01 17.09
CA ALA A 118 -1.90 11.58 16.49
C ALA A 118 -2.87 12.12 17.55
N ARG A 119 -3.09 11.41 18.66
CA ARG A 119 -3.91 11.87 19.79
C ARG A 119 -3.35 13.12 20.45
N LEU A 120 -2.04 13.18 20.66
CA LEU A 120 -1.40 14.38 21.21
C LEU A 120 -1.62 15.60 20.30
N PHE A 121 -1.62 15.39 18.98
CA PHE A 121 -1.79 16.45 18.00
C PHE A 121 -3.27 16.85 17.82
N TYR A 122 -4.18 15.89 17.64
CA TYR A 122 -5.59 16.11 17.28
C TYR A 122 -6.58 16.07 18.46
N GLY A 123 -6.18 15.58 19.63
CA GLY A 123 -7.06 15.29 20.76
C GLY A 123 -7.60 13.86 20.76
N ASP A 124 -8.53 13.56 21.66
CA ASP A 124 -9.04 12.21 21.90
C ASP A 124 -9.78 11.60 20.69
N ASP A 125 -10.39 12.45 19.86
CA ASP A 125 -11.08 12.07 18.62
C ASP A 125 -10.12 11.95 17.41
N ALA A 126 -8.82 11.75 17.65
CA ALA A 126 -7.84 11.57 16.60
C ALA A 126 -8.17 10.34 15.72
N PRO A 127 -8.13 10.47 14.39
CA PRO A 127 -8.16 9.32 13.51
C PRO A 127 -6.94 8.44 13.76
N VAL A 128 -7.10 7.15 13.48
CA VAL A 128 -6.00 6.20 13.51
C VAL A 128 -5.10 6.47 12.30
N PRO A 129 -3.85 6.93 12.47
CA PRO A 129 -3.02 7.38 11.35
C PRO A 129 -2.52 6.23 10.47
N ILE A 130 -2.41 5.02 11.03
CA ILE A 130 -1.97 3.79 10.36
C ILE A 130 -2.87 2.65 10.81
N PHE A 131 -3.57 2.01 9.89
CA PHE A 131 -4.42 0.86 10.17
C PHE A 131 -4.36 -0.22 9.08
N GLU A 132 -3.57 -0.03 8.04
CA GLU A 132 -3.27 -1.05 7.01
C GLU A 132 -1.76 -1.20 6.85
N VAL A 133 -1.34 -2.44 6.59
CA VAL A 133 0.04 -2.77 6.25
C VAL A 133 0.08 -3.64 4.99
N ILE A 134 1.09 -3.47 4.14
CA ILE A 134 1.33 -4.25 2.93
C ILE A 134 2.38 -5.31 3.23
N LEU A 135 2.06 -6.57 2.97
CA LEU A 135 3.00 -7.69 3.06
C LEU A 135 3.50 -8.07 1.65
N PRO A 136 4.77 -7.80 1.29
CA PRO A 136 5.35 -8.16 -0.01
C PRO A 136 5.52 -9.66 -0.16
N MET A 137 5.67 -10.10 -1.41
CA MET A 137 5.94 -11.49 -1.80
C MET A 137 4.98 -12.48 -1.14
N THR A 138 3.71 -12.10 -1.02
CA THR A 138 2.69 -12.91 -0.36
C THR A 138 2.32 -14.10 -1.25
N THR A 139 2.48 -15.31 -0.71
CA THR A 139 2.16 -16.56 -1.42
C THR A 139 0.98 -17.32 -0.82
N SER A 140 0.53 -16.95 0.38
CA SER A 140 -0.55 -17.68 1.07
C SER A 140 -1.32 -16.81 2.06
N ALA A 141 -2.58 -17.19 2.32
CA ALA A 141 -3.38 -16.58 3.38
C ALA A 141 -2.78 -16.79 4.78
N GLY A 142 -2.03 -17.88 4.98
CA GLY A 142 -1.33 -18.17 6.22
C GLY A 142 -0.29 -17.12 6.58
N GLU A 143 0.42 -16.54 5.61
CA GLU A 143 1.35 -15.43 5.84
C GLU A 143 0.63 -14.17 6.32
N LEU A 144 -0.48 -13.80 5.67
CA LEU A 144 -1.31 -12.67 6.07
C LEU A 144 -1.90 -12.88 7.48
N ASN A 145 -2.39 -14.09 7.76
CA ASN A 145 -2.93 -14.46 9.06
C ASN A 145 -1.89 -14.32 10.17
N ARG A 146 -0.63 -14.72 9.95
CA ARG A 146 0.43 -14.54 10.95
C ARG A 146 0.61 -13.07 11.33
N VAL A 147 0.65 -12.16 10.35
CA VAL A 147 0.77 -10.72 10.59
C VAL A 147 -0.46 -10.18 11.33
N TYR A 148 -1.65 -10.50 10.85
CA TYR A 148 -2.92 -10.04 11.44
C TYR A 148 -3.09 -10.51 12.90
N HIS A 149 -2.91 -11.81 13.15
CA HIS A 149 -3.06 -12.39 14.48
C HIS A 149 -1.96 -11.93 15.43
N TYR A 150 -0.70 -11.82 14.96
CA TYR A 150 0.38 -11.27 15.76
C TYR A 150 0.04 -9.86 16.24
N TYR A 151 -0.36 -8.97 15.32
CA TYR A 151 -0.72 -7.61 15.70
C TYR A 151 -1.91 -7.61 16.68
N ARG A 152 -3.00 -8.29 16.35
CA ARG A 152 -4.23 -8.27 17.17
C ARG A 152 -3.99 -8.80 18.59
N GLU A 153 -3.24 -9.88 18.72
CA GLU A 153 -3.10 -10.62 19.98
C GLU A 153 -1.93 -10.11 20.82
N PHE A 154 -0.81 -9.77 20.20
CA PHE A 154 0.42 -9.39 20.91
C PHE A 154 0.66 -7.89 20.98
N ILE A 155 0.06 -7.09 20.09
CA ILE A 155 0.20 -5.62 20.09
C ILE A 155 -1.10 -4.97 20.58
N GLY A 156 -2.20 -5.13 19.83
CA GLY A 156 -3.52 -4.62 20.22
C GLY A 156 -4.03 -5.24 21.53
N GLY A 157 -3.67 -6.49 21.80
CA GLY A 157 -3.97 -7.19 23.06
C GLY A 157 -2.99 -6.89 24.21
N LYS A 158 -1.85 -6.24 23.94
CA LYS A 158 -0.75 -6.09 24.90
C LYS A 158 -1.16 -5.40 26.18
N GLY A 159 -2.00 -4.36 26.06
CA GLY A 159 -2.49 -3.58 27.19
C GLY A 159 -3.18 -4.42 28.28
N LYS A 160 -3.77 -5.57 27.92
CA LYS A 160 -4.46 -6.49 28.84
C LYS A 160 -3.50 -7.40 29.62
N GLN A 161 -2.25 -7.51 29.19
CA GLN A 161 -1.26 -8.35 29.86
C GLN A 161 -0.79 -7.68 31.15
N ARG A 162 -0.43 -8.49 32.15
CA ARG A 162 0.17 -7.99 33.39
C ARG A 162 1.67 -7.82 33.24
N CYS A 163 2.17 -6.66 33.66
CA CYS A 163 3.58 -6.37 33.89
C CYS A 163 3.78 -6.22 35.40
N PHE A 164 4.24 -7.30 36.05
CA PHE A 164 4.40 -7.34 37.50
C PHE A 164 3.09 -7.01 38.26
N ASP A 165 3.04 -5.87 38.94
CA ASP A 165 1.94 -5.43 39.79
C ASP A 165 0.84 -4.67 39.05
N VAL A 166 1.09 -4.21 37.83
CA VAL A 166 0.16 -3.44 36.98
C VAL A 166 -0.13 -4.15 35.65
N THR A 167 -1.16 -3.73 34.92
CA THR A 167 -1.31 -4.06 33.50
C THR A 167 -0.38 -3.19 32.65
N VAL A 168 -0.03 -3.66 31.45
CA VAL A 168 0.78 -2.84 30.52
C VAL A 168 0.04 -1.53 30.19
N ALA A 169 -1.29 -1.56 30.06
CA ALA A 169 -2.06 -0.35 29.78
C ALA A 169 -2.05 0.68 30.92
N GLU A 170 -2.13 0.23 32.18
CA GLU A 170 -2.01 1.13 33.35
C GLU A 170 -0.62 1.76 33.45
N TRP A 171 0.42 1.07 32.96
CA TRP A 171 1.79 1.58 32.99
C TRP A 171 2.11 2.56 31.86
N VAL A 172 1.76 2.24 30.61
CA VAL A 172 2.22 2.98 29.42
C VAL A 172 1.12 3.50 28.50
N GLY A 173 -0.17 3.28 28.82
CA GLY A 173 -1.30 3.69 27.99
C GLY A 173 -1.90 2.57 27.13
N ASP A 174 -3.02 2.86 26.48
CA ASP A 174 -3.74 1.87 25.65
C ASP A 174 -3.06 1.65 24.28
N PHE A 175 -3.27 0.46 23.70
CA PHE A 175 -2.66 0.08 22.43
C PHE A 175 -3.71 0.16 21.32
N ARG A 176 -3.65 1.22 20.51
CA ARG A 176 -4.57 1.45 19.38
C ARG A 176 -3.83 1.40 18.03
N PRO A 177 -4.54 1.03 16.94
CA PRO A 177 -5.82 0.33 16.94
C PRO A 177 -5.67 -1.09 17.50
N GLU A 178 -6.77 -1.71 17.93
CA GLU A 178 -6.76 -3.10 18.43
C GLU A 178 -6.47 -4.14 17.32
N ARG A 179 -6.69 -3.75 16.07
CA ARG A 179 -6.44 -4.57 14.88
C ARG A 179 -6.05 -3.69 13.70
N ILE A 180 -5.30 -4.29 12.77
CA ILE A 180 -4.97 -3.70 11.46
C ILE A 180 -5.56 -4.55 10.35
N ASN A 181 -5.57 -4.01 9.13
CA ASN A 181 -5.78 -4.78 7.91
C ASN A 181 -4.43 -5.14 7.27
N VAL A 182 -4.33 -6.33 6.67
CA VAL A 182 -3.13 -6.77 5.95
C VAL A 182 -3.45 -6.86 4.48
N ILE A 183 -2.70 -6.11 3.67
CA ILE A 183 -2.82 -6.02 2.22
C ILE A 183 -1.78 -6.99 1.62
N PRO A 184 -2.19 -8.07 0.95
CA PRO A 184 -1.24 -8.90 0.21
C PRO A 184 -0.69 -8.12 -0.98
N LEU A 185 0.64 -8.06 -1.09
CA LEU A 185 1.33 -7.73 -2.34
C LEU A 185 1.79 -9.03 -3.01
N ILE A 186 1.21 -9.30 -4.18
CA ILE A 186 1.39 -10.54 -4.95
C ILE A 186 2.22 -10.22 -6.20
N GLU A 187 3.33 -10.93 -6.36
CA GLU A 187 4.42 -10.53 -7.26
C GLU A 187 4.80 -11.56 -8.32
N ASP A 188 4.47 -12.84 -8.12
CA ASP A 188 4.80 -13.89 -9.07
C ASP A 188 3.58 -14.40 -9.85
N ARG A 189 3.85 -15.07 -10.97
CA ARG A 189 2.82 -15.55 -11.90
C ARG A 189 1.81 -16.46 -11.24
N ASP A 190 2.27 -17.45 -10.47
CA ASP A 190 1.42 -18.54 -10.01
C ASP A 190 0.46 -18.00 -8.93
N HIS A 191 0.95 -17.13 -8.05
CA HIS A 191 0.11 -16.51 -7.01
C HIS A 191 -0.75 -15.37 -7.54
N LEU A 192 -0.34 -14.64 -8.59
CA LEU A 192 -1.24 -13.69 -9.27
C LEU A 192 -2.47 -14.41 -9.84
N LEU A 193 -2.28 -15.59 -10.43
CA LEU A 193 -3.38 -16.42 -10.88
C LEU A 193 -4.23 -16.95 -9.71
N GLN A 194 -3.68 -17.07 -8.51
CA GLN A 194 -4.42 -17.54 -7.31
C GLN A 194 -4.78 -16.41 -6.34
N ALA A 195 -4.71 -15.14 -6.77
CA ALA A 195 -4.92 -13.99 -5.89
C ALA A 195 -6.29 -14.03 -5.22
N ASP A 196 -7.33 -14.44 -5.94
CA ASP A 196 -8.67 -14.63 -5.41
C ASP A 196 -8.73 -15.77 -4.38
N GLY A 197 -8.03 -16.88 -4.61
CA GLY A 197 -7.94 -17.98 -3.65
C GLY A 197 -7.29 -17.56 -2.32
N ILE A 198 -6.15 -16.86 -2.41
CA ILE A 198 -5.42 -16.34 -1.24
C ILE A 198 -6.31 -15.39 -0.44
N VAL A 199 -6.98 -14.45 -1.12
CA VAL A 199 -7.85 -13.46 -0.48
C VAL A 199 -9.09 -14.12 0.12
N ALA A 200 -9.72 -15.07 -0.58
CA ALA A 200 -10.88 -15.80 -0.09
C ALA A 200 -10.59 -16.58 1.19
N GLU A 201 -9.41 -17.22 1.26
CA GLU A 201 -8.98 -17.93 2.46
C GLU A 201 -8.65 -16.97 3.61
N TYR A 202 -7.97 -15.86 3.33
CA TYR A 202 -7.66 -14.85 4.34
C TYR A 202 -8.92 -14.23 4.95
N LEU A 203 -9.97 -14.01 4.16
CA LEU A 203 -11.21 -13.38 4.63
C LEU A 203 -12.18 -14.35 5.33
N ARG A 204 -11.90 -15.65 5.38
CA ARG A 204 -12.83 -16.69 5.87
C ARG A 204 -13.35 -16.42 7.29
N ASP A 205 -12.53 -15.87 8.15
CA ASP A 205 -12.79 -15.65 9.57
C ASP A 205 -12.73 -14.16 9.98
N LYS A 206 -12.85 -13.25 9.01
CA LYS A 206 -12.69 -11.80 9.22
C LYS A 206 -13.94 -11.05 8.82
N ASP A 207 -14.44 -10.25 9.76
CA ASP A 207 -15.46 -9.25 9.51
C ASP A 207 -14.77 -7.90 9.24
N VAL A 208 -14.63 -7.58 7.95
CA VAL A 208 -13.99 -6.35 7.46
C VAL A 208 -14.91 -5.62 6.49
N PRO A 209 -14.94 -4.28 6.53
CA PRO A 209 -15.78 -3.49 5.63
C PRO A 209 -15.31 -3.57 4.17
N TYR A 210 -14.04 -3.90 3.94
CA TYR A 210 -13.43 -4.11 2.63
C TYR A 210 -12.08 -4.83 2.77
N GLN A 211 -11.53 -5.30 1.65
CA GLN A 211 -10.16 -5.81 1.54
C GLN A 211 -9.41 -5.11 0.41
N ARG A 212 -8.16 -4.72 0.62
CA ARG A 212 -7.28 -4.24 -0.47
C ARG A 212 -6.34 -5.35 -0.93
N VAL A 213 -6.00 -5.37 -2.21
CA VAL A 213 -5.13 -6.42 -2.79
C VAL A 213 -4.15 -5.76 -3.74
N PHE A 214 -2.86 -5.86 -3.45
CA PHE A 214 -1.82 -5.23 -4.24
C PHE A 214 -1.25 -6.22 -5.25
N LEU A 215 -1.40 -5.91 -6.54
CA LEU A 215 -0.89 -6.69 -7.66
C LEU A 215 0.35 -6.00 -8.23
N ALA A 216 1.50 -6.67 -8.21
CA ALA A 216 2.68 -6.14 -8.86
C ALA A 216 2.60 -6.34 -10.37
N ARG A 217 3.10 -5.36 -11.13
CA ARG A 217 3.31 -5.47 -12.58
C ARG A 217 4.80 -5.60 -12.94
N SER A 218 5.67 -4.94 -12.19
CA SER A 218 7.10 -4.84 -12.50
C SER A 218 7.81 -6.20 -12.41
N ASP A 219 7.68 -6.93 -11.30
CA ASP A 219 8.32 -8.23 -11.11
C ASP A 219 7.83 -9.30 -12.10
N PRO A 220 6.52 -9.41 -12.40
CA PRO A 220 6.07 -10.29 -13.47
C PRO A 220 6.61 -9.89 -14.84
N ALA A 221 6.76 -8.60 -15.13
CA ALA A 221 7.28 -8.16 -16.42
C ALA A 221 8.76 -8.56 -16.57
N LEU A 222 9.55 -8.41 -15.51
CA LEU A 222 10.94 -8.84 -15.44
C LEU A 222 11.10 -10.34 -15.64
N ASN A 223 10.26 -11.13 -14.96
CA ASN A 223 10.42 -12.58 -14.91
C ASN A 223 9.71 -13.33 -16.05
N TYR A 224 8.65 -12.75 -16.64
CA TYR A 224 7.78 -13.45 -17.60
C TYR A 224 7.46 -12.66 -18.87
N GLY A 225 8.01 -11.45 -19.01
CA GLY A 225 7.79 -10.54 -20.13
C GLY A 225 6.58 -9.60 -19.94
N GLN A 226 6.67 -8.40 -20.54
CA GLN A 226 5.68 -7.33 -20.36
C GLN A 226 4.24 -7.76 -20.69
N ALA A 227 4.04 -8.42 -21.83
CA ALA A 227 2.72 -8.86 -22.26
C ALA A 227 2.13 -9.91 -21.30
N SER A 228 2.96 -10.83 -20.79
CA SER A 228 2.53 -11.78 -19.77
C SER A 228 2.07 -11.07 -18.49
N ALA A 229 2.84 -10.08 -18.03
CA ALA A 229 2.49 -9.30 -16.83
C ALA A 229 1.13 -8.61 -16.96
N VAL A 230 0.85 -7.98 -18.11
CA VAL A 230 -0.45 -7.34 -18.39
C VAL A 230 -1.58 -8.36 -18.33
N LEU A 231 -1.43 -9.52 -18.99
CA LEU A 231 -2.44 -10.56 -19.02
C LEU A 231 -2.70 -11.17 -17.63
N LEU A 232 -1.65 -11.41 -16.85
CA LEU A 232 -1.76 -11.93 -15.48
C LEU A 232 -2.54 -10.99 -14.57
N VAL A 233 -2.22 -9.69 -14.62
CA VAL A 233 -2.94 -8.66 -13.85
C VAL A 233 -4.41 -8.60 -14.27
N LYS A 234 -4.73 -8.63 -15.57
CA LYS A 234 -6.13 -8.62 -16.04
C LYS A 234 -6.91 -9.85 -15.54
N ILE A 235 -6.32 -11.04 -15.59
CA ILE A 235 -6.94 -12.26 -15.04
C ILE A 235 -7.17 -12.10 -13.53
N ALA A 236 -6.16 -11.64 -12.79
CA ALA A 236 -6.26 -11.44 -11.34
C ALA A 236 -7.38 -10.44 -10.97
N LEU A 237 -7.45 -9.29 -11.65
CA LEU A 237 -8.51 -8.29 -11.45
C LEU A 237 -9.91 -8.86 -11.73
N MET A 238 -10.08 -9.59 -12.84
CA MET A 238 -11.36 -10.24 -13.18
C MET A 238 -11.78 -11.26 -12.12
N ARG A 239 -10.83 -12.07 -11.61
CA ARG A 239 -11.09 -13.06 -10.56
C ARG A 239 -11.41 -12.41 -9.21
N LEU A 240 -10.69 -11.36 -8.83
CA LEU A 240 -10.99 -10.58 -7.62
C LEU A 240 -12.38 -9.94 -7.68
N GLU A 241 -12.82 -9.41 -8.83
CA GLU A 241 -14.19 -8.88 -8.98
C GLU A 241 -15.25 -9.99 -8.83
N ARG A 242 -15.00 -11.19 -9.35
CA ARG A 242 -15.88 -12.36 -9.12
C ARG A 242 -15.91 -12.74 -7.64
N LEU A 243 -14.78 -12.67 -6.95
CA LEU A 243 -14.70 -12.93 -5.52
C LEU A 243 -15.46 -11.88 -4.69
N GLU A 244 -15.32 -10.60 -5.01
CA GLU A 244 -16.07 -9.49 -4.39
C GLU A 244 -17.58 -9.78 -4.44
N ARG A 245 -18.11 -10.16 -5.63
CA ARG A 245 -19.51 -10.55 -5.79
C ARG A 245 -19.90 -11.78 -4.96
N LYS A 246 -19.02 -12.78 -4.88
CA LYS A 246 -19.27 -14.04 -4.17
C LYS A 246 -19.32 -13.84 -2.65
N LEU A 247 -18.42 -13.02 -2.11
CA LEU A 247 -18.32 -12.80 -0.67
C LEU A 247 -19.20 -11.66 -0.16
N GLY A 248 -19.60 -10.72 -1.03
CA GLY A 248 -20.29 -9.50 -0.62
C GLY A 248 -19.41 -8.52 0.13
N VAL A 249 -18.08 -8.71 0.11
CA VAL A 249 -17.09 -7.83 0.72
C VAL A 249 -16.41 -7.04 -0.42
N PRO A 250 -16.43 -5.69 -0.39
CA PRO A 250 -15.71 -4.87 -1.38
C PRO A 250 -14.22 -5.23 -1.44
N ILE A 251 -13.69 -5.47 -2.64
CA ILE A 251 -12.27 -5.75 -2.86
C ILE A 251 -11.67 -4.63 -3.69
N PHE A 252 -10.66 -3.94 -3.17
CA PHE A 252 -10.05 -2.76 -3.78
C PHE A 252 -8.62 -3.07 -4.26
N PRO A 253 -8.43 -3.35 -5.56
CA PRO A 253 -7.10 -3.67 -6.08
C PRO A 253 -6.20 -2.43 -6.09
N ILE A 254 -4.93 -2.63 -5.73
CA ILE A 254 -3.84 -1.69 -5.91
C ILE A 254 -2.97 -2.21 -7.05
N LEU A 255 -2.59 -1.35 -7.99
CA LEU A 255 -1.70 -1.73 -9.08
C LEU A 255 -0.31 -1.10 -8.89
N GLY A 256 0.71 -1.95 -8.73
CA GLY A 256 2.12 -1.57 -8.72
C GLY A 256 2.65 -1.37 -10.11
N VAL A 257 2.75 -0.11 -10.52
CA VAL A 257 3.04 0.29 -11.90
C VAL A 257 4.06 1.43 -11.92
N GLY A 258 5.10 1.29 -12.74
CA GLY A 258 6.16 2.28 -12.90
C GLY A 258 6.13 3.02 -14.24
N SER A 259 6.88 4.11 -14.34
CA SER A 259 6.86 5.02 -15.50
C SER A 259 7.49 4.44 -16.75
N ALA A 260 8.56 3.64 -16.62
CA ALA A 260 9.18 3.01 -17.78
C ALA A 260 8.20 2.03 -18.47
N PRO A 261 8.21 1.89 -19.81
CA PRO A 261 7.32 0.96 -20.52
C PRO A 261 7.38 -0.48 -19.98
N PHE A 262 8.57 -0.92 -19.58
CA PHE A 262 8.80 -2.23 -18.97
C PHE A 262 8.27 -2.40 -17.56
N ARG A 263 8.00 -1.30 -16.85
CA ARG A 263 7.44 -1.32 -15.49
C ARG A 263 5.97 -0.90 -15.43
N GLY A 264 5.42 -0.39 -16.53
CA GLY A 264 3.99 -0.15 -16.64
C GLY A 264 3.57 0.92 -17.62
N ASN A 265 4.52 1.73 -18.07
CA ASN A 265 4.27 2.92 -18.87
C ASN A 265 3.34 3.93 -18.18
N PHE A 266 3.31 3.93 -16.84
CA PHE A 266 2.49 4.85 -16.08
C PHE A 266 3.27 6.10 -15.77
N SER A 267 3.15 7.09 -16.66
CA SER A 267 3.74 8.43 -16.55
C SER A 267 2.65 9.49 -16.69
N PRO A 268 2.89 10.76 -16.31
CA PRO A 268 1.87 11.79 -16.41
C PRO A 268 1.23 11.91 -17.82
N PRO A 269 2.00 11.91 -18.94
CA PRO A 269 1.40 11.96 -20.28
C PRO A 269 0.61 10.72 -20.70
N LYS A 270 0.76 9.61 -19.96
CA LYS A 270 0.14 8.30 -20.24
C LYS A 270 -0.86 7.86 -19.18
N ALA A 271 -1.12 8.68 -18.17
CA ALA A 271 -1.98 8.32 -17.05
C ALA A 271 -3.39 7.91 -17.52
N GLU A 272 -4.01 8.67 -18.43
CA GLU A 272 -5.34 8.36 -18.96
C GLU A 272 -5.40 7.02 -19.70
N GLU A 273 -4.36 6.68 -20.47
CA GLU A 273 -4.26 5.40 -21.20
C GLU A 273 -4.20 4.23 -20.21
N VAL A 274 -3.37 4.35 -19.16
CA VAL A 274 -3.23 3.31 -18.14
C VAL A 274 -4.51 3.16 -17.31
N ILE A 275 -5.17 4.27 -16.94
CA ILE A 275 -6.44 4.24 -16.20
C ILE A 275 -7.51 3.49 -17.00
N ARG A 276 -7.61 3.76 -18.31
CA ARG A 276 -8.54 3.06 -19.22
C ARG A 276 -8.21 1.59 -19.40
N GLU A 277 -6.94 1.22 -19.27
CA GLU A 277 -6.48 -0.17 -19.41
C GLU A 277 -6.80 -1.04 -18.16
N TYR A 278 -6.94 -0.40 -16.99
CA TYR A 278 -7.21 -1.08 -15.71
C TYR A 278 -8.38 -0.46 -14.91
N PRO A 279 -9.59 -0.32 -15.48
CA PRO A 279 -10.69 0.43 -14.88
C PRO A 279 -11.12 -0.04 -13.47
N SER A 280 -10.95 -1.33 -13.14
CA SER A 280 -11.27 -1.87 -11.81
C SER A 280 -10.25 -1.59 -10.70
N VAL A 281 -9.07 -1.08 -11.04
CA VAL A 281 -8.06 -0.74 -10.03
C VAL A 281 -8.59 0.40 -9.16
N GLN A 282 -8.49 0.20 -7.84
CA GLN A 282 -8.85 1.23 -6.87
C GLN A 282 -7.72 2.24 -6.72
N THR A 283 -6.49 1.77 -6.49
CA THR A 283 -5.35 2.63 -6.18
C THR A 283 -4.19 2.36 -7.15
N TYR A 284 -3.63 3.41 -7.73
CA TYR A 284 -2.43 3.32 -8.57
C TYR A 284 -1.21 3.81 -7.80
N THR A 285 -0.09 3.10 -7.91
CA THR A 285 1.18 3.60 -7.36
C THR A 285 1.73 4.72 -8.23
N VAL A 286 2.04 5.86 -7.61
CA VAL A 286 2.80 6.96 -8.19
C VAL A 286 4.23 6.85 -7.66
N GLN A 287 5.13 6.37 -8.51
CA GLN A 287 6.54 6.10 -8.18
C GLN A 287 7.40 7.37 -8.36
N SER A 288 8.65 7.32 -7.95
CA SER A 288 9.52 8.52 -7.91
C SER A 288 9.76 9.09 -9.31
N ALA A 289 9.95 8.26 -10.33
CA ALA A 289 10.07 8.74 -11.71
C ALA A 289 8.84 9.54 -12.15
N PHE A 290 7.64 9.08 -11.78
CA PHE A 290 6.40 9.81 -12.07
C PHE A 290 6.40 11.18 -11.41
N LYS A 291 6.89 11.29 -10.17
CA LYS A 291 6.88 12.52 -9.37
C LYS A 291 7.97 13.52 -9.76
N TYR A 292 9.14 13.04 -10.17
CA TYR A 292 10.36 13.87 -10.20
C TYR A 292 11.02 14.00 -11.58
N ASP A 293 10.69 13.14 -12.55
CA ASP A 293 11.25 13.24 -13.91
C ASP A 293 10.34 14.06 -14.87
N TYR A 294 9.22 14.57 -14.36
CA TYR A 294 8.22 15.36 -15.08
C TYR A 294 7.98 16.69 -14.36
N THR A 295 7.39 17.66 -15.06
CA THR A 295 7.08 18.95 -14.43
C THR A 295 5.97 18.79 -13.38
N GLU A 296 6.03 19.58 -12.30
CA GLU A 296 5.03 19.53 -11.24
C GLU A 296 3.59 19.69 -11.77
N GLY A 297 3.39 20.56 -12.77
CA GLY A 297 2.09 20.76 -13.41
C GLY A 297 1.53 19.49 -14.04
N GLU A 298 2.32 18.79 -14.85
CA GLU A 298 1.93 17.51 -15.48
C GLU A 298 1.60 16.45 -14.42
N VAL A 299 2.41 16.36 -13.37
CA VAL A 299 2.22 15.41 -12.27
C VAL A 299 0.91 15.67 -11.53
N ARG A 300 0.64 16.93 -11.18
CA ARG A 300 -0.60 17.34 -10.49
C ARG A 300 -1.84 17.08 -11.33
N GLU A 301 -1.80 17.39 -12.62
CA GLU A 301 -2.92 17.14 -13.53
C GLU A 301 -3.22 15.63 -13.64
N ALA A 302 -2.19 14.80 -13.77
CA ALA A 302 -2.36 13.36 -13.85
C ALA A 302 -2.88 12.74 -12.53
N ILE A 303 -2.44 13.25 -11.38
CA ILE A 303 -2.96 12.82 -10.07
C ILE A 303 -4.41 13.30 -9.86
N ALA A 304 -4.75 14.51 -10.29
CA ALA A 304 -6.12 15.01 -10.26
C ALA A 304 -7.05 14.16 -11.14
N LEU A 305 -6.57 13.70 -12.31
CA LEU A 305 -7.29 12.76 -13.16
C LEU A 305 -7.52 11.41 -12.45
N LEU A 306 -6.51 10.85 -11.79
CA LEU A 306 -6.66 9.61 -10.99
C LEU A 306 -7.72 9.76 -9.89
N ASN A 307 -7.61 10.84 -9.12
CA ASN A 307 -8.48 11.11 -7.98
C ASN A 307 -9.93 11.37 -8.39
N SER A 308 -10.16 11.97 -9.57
CA SER A 308 -11.50 12.25 -10.09
C SER A 308 -12.12 11.07 -10.87
N THR A 309 -11.31 10.10 -11.33
CA THR A 309 -11.82 8.96 -12.09
C THR A 309 -12.35 7.87 -11.15
N PRO A 310 -13.65 7.53 -11.15
CA PRO A 310 -14.20 6.49 -10.29
C PRO A 310 -13.72 5.09 -10.69
N ARG A 311 -13.72 4.16 -9.74
CA ARG A 311 -13.49 2.74 -10.00
C ARG A 311 -14.58 2.18 -10.93
N GLY A 312 -14.16 1.56 -12.02
CA GLY A 312 -15.00 0.83 -12.96
C GLY A 312 -15.02 -0.68 -12.72
N ARG A 313 -15.49 -1.44 -13.70
CA ARG A 313 -15.48 -2.91 -13.70
C ARG A 313 -14.19 -3.46 -14.28
N ALA A 314 -13.85 -4.69 -13.93
CA ALA A 314 -12.71 -5.37 -14.52
C ALA A 314 -13.00 -5.64 -16.00
N LEU A 315 -11.98 -5.49 -16.85
CA LEU A 315 -12.11 -5.86 -18.26
C LEU A 315 -12.21 -7.38 -18.37
N GLU A 316 -13.25 -7.86 -19.04
CA GLU A 316 -13.38 -9.28 -19.32
C GLU A 316 -12.33 -9.72 -20.33
N VAL A 317 -11.67 -10.84 -20.04
CA VAL A 317 -10.67 -11.46 -20.91
C VAL A 317 -10.96 -12.95 -21.09
N ASP A 318 -10.63 -13.50 -22.26
CA ASP A 318 -10.64 -14.93 -22.50
C ASP A 318 -9.47 -15.56 -21.74
N GLU A 319 -9.74 -16.04 -20.53
CA GLU A 319 -8.72 -16.54 -19.61
C GLU A 319 -7.88 -17.67 -20.23
N THR A 320 -8.51 -18.59 -20.95
CA THR A 320 -7.82 -19.70 -21.62
C THR A 320 -6.82 -19.18 -22.65
N LYS A 321 -7.25 -18.28 -23.55
CA LYS A 321 -6.34 -17.68 -24.54
C LYS A 321 -5.24 -16.86 -23.89
N CYS A 322 -5.55 -16.10 -22.84
CA CYS A 322 -4.56 -15.32 -22.11
C CYS A 322 -3.49 -16.22 -21.50
N LEU A 323 -3.87 -17.33 -20.85
CA LEU A 323 -2.94 -18.31 -20.28
C LEU A 323 -2.09 -19.00 -21.36
N GLU A 324 -2.65 -19.31 -22.52
CA GLU A 324 -1.89 -19.84 -23.66
C GLU A 324 -0.83 -18.85 -24.14
N LEU A 325 -1.18 -17.56 -24.26
CA LEU A 325 -0.24 -16.51 -24.64
C LEU A 325 0.86 -16.32 -23.60
N VAL A 326 0.50 -16.25 -22.31
CA VAL A 326 1.48 -16.17 -21.21
C VAL A 326 2.48 -17.32 -21.28
N ARG A 327 2.02 -18.55 -21.50
CA ARG A 327 2.91 -19.72 -21.64
C ARG A 327 3.86 -19.60 -22.83
N LYS A 328 3.37 -19.13 -23.99
CA LYS A 328 4.19 -18.95 -25.20
C LYS A 328 5.23 -17.83 -25.06
N ILE A 329 4.90 -16.77 -24.31
CA ILE A 329 5.79 -15.61 -24.12
C ILE A 329 6.86 -15.91 -23.07
N SER A 330 6.47 -16.56 -21.96
CA SER A 330 7.38 -16.87 -20.84
C SER A 330 8.28 -18.09 -21.07
N SER A 331 8.06 -18.85 -22.15
CA SER A 331 8.92 -20.00 -22.53
C SER A 331 10.09 -19.61 -23.45
N ARG A 332 10.30 -18.31 -23.71
CA ARG A 332 11.39 -17.77 -24.51
C ARG A 332 12.44 -17.15 -23.61
#